data_AF-A0A9X0KWX4-F1
#
_entry.id   AF-A0A9X0KWX4-F1
#
_cell.length_a   1.000
_cell.length_b   1.000
_cell.length_c   1.000
_cell.angle_alpha   90.00
_cell.angle_beta   90.00
_cell.angle_gamma   90.00
#
_symmetry.space_group_name_H-M   'P 1'
#
loop_
_entity.id
_entity.type
_entity.pdbx_description
1 polymer ?
#
loop_
_entity_poly.entity_id
_entity_poly.type
_entity_poly.pdbx_seq_one_letter_code
_entity_poly.pdbx_strand_id
1 'polypeptide(L)'
;MVGKVLPRQPQSLDEAVLVVKKLVAEGADFSIGLGQINRQHFDVSRPEPVFEPCTNLRMAARELQACYVKVRKTDPDVQSALHKAISCYYSGNPKRGFKAEAEFGGSSHVQRVLANAGTTTVTVPALEGGSAEPSQLQRAQPPASTVEPTYESWDVLRQYPRY
;
A
#
# COMPACT_ATOMS: atom_id res chain seq x y z
N MET A 1 -7.41 -4.54 9.94
CA MET A 1 -7.23 -6.00 9.86
C MET A 1 -6.43 -6.26 8.61
N VAL A 2 -5.51 -7.22 8.61
CA VAL A 2 -4.86 -7.66 7.36
C VAL A 2 -5.95 -8.34 6.54
N GLY A 3 -6.13 -7.92 5.29
CA GLY A 3 -7.21 -8.42 4.43
C GLY A 3 -7.11 -9.94 4.22
N LYS A 4 -8.23 -10.55 3.84
CA LYS A 4 -8.29 -12.00 3.59
C LYS A 4 -7.27 -12.38 2.52
N VAL A 5 -6.35 -13.29 2.86
CA VAL A 5 -5.32 -13.78 1.92
C VAL A 5 -5.97 -14.73 0.92
N LEU A 6 -5.79 -14.43 -0.36
CA LEU A 6 -6.23 -15.32 -1.44
C LEU A 6 -5.23 -16.47 -1.60
N PRO A 7 -5.68 -17.70 -1.89
CA PRO A 7 -4.78 -18.83 -2.11
C PRO A 7 -3.87 -18.61 -3.34
N ARG A 8 -4.35 -17.85 -4.32
CA ARG A 8 -3.56 -17.29 -5.42
C ARG A 8 -4.19 -16.00 -5.91
N GLN A 9 -3.41 -15.13 -6.53
CA GLN A 9 -3.94 -13.94 -7.19
C GLN A 9 -4.70 -14.30 -8.49
N PRO A 10 -5.69 -13.47 -8.87
CA PRO A 10 -6.30 -13.53 -10.18
C PRO A 10 -5.29 -13.36 -11.31
N GLN A 11 -5.51 -14.07 -12.43
CA GLN A 11 -4.62 -14.05 -13.59
C GLN A 11 -5.22 -13.30 -14.79
N SER A 12 -6.47 -12.83 -14.68
CA SER A 12 -7.14 -11.98 -15.67
C SER A 12 -8.06 -10.98 -14.97
N LEU A 13 -8.49 -9.94 -15.71
CA LEU A 13 -9.46 -8.96 -15.19
C LEU A 13 -10.79 -9.62 -14.81
N ASP A 14 -11.30 -10.52 -15.65
CA ASP A 14 -12.55 -11.25 -15.38
C ASP A 14 -12.46 -12.06 -14.09
N GLU A 15 -11.33 -12.75 -13.88
CA GLU A 15 -11.10 -13.48 -12.64
C GLU A 15 -11.04 -12.53 -11.44
N ALA A 16 -10.40 -11.37 -11.60
CA ALA A 16 -10.29 -10.39 -10.55
C ALA A 16 -11.66 -9.81 -10.15
N VAL A 17 -12.53 -9.53 -11.12
CA VAL A 17 -13.92 -9.09 -10.88
C VAL A 17 -14.72 -10.18 -10.15
N LEU A 18 -14.57 -11.45 -10.52
CA LEU A 18 -15.22 -12.57 -9.81
C LEU A 18 -14.73 -12.71 -8.36
N VAL A 19 -13.42 -12.55 -8.13
CA VAL A 19 -12.85 -12.57 -6.79
C VAL A 19 -13.38 -11.41 -5.94
N VAL A 20 -13.51 -10.20 -6.50
CA VAL A 20 -14.13 -9.06 -5.80
C VAL A 20 -15.56 -9.38 -5.38
N LYS A 21 -16.39 -9.93 -6.29
CA LYS A 21 -17.77 -10.32 -5.97
C LYS A 21 -17.82 -11.34 -4.83
N LYS A 22 -16.93 -12.35 -4.85
CA LYS A 22 -16.80 -13.33 -3.77
C LYS A 22 -16.43 -12.67 -2.44
N LEU A 23 -15.38 -11.85 -2.41
CA LEU A 23 -14.93 -11.17 -1.19
C LEU A 23 -16.01 -10.23 -0.63
N VAL A 24 -16.77 -9.54 -1.49
CA VAL A 24 -17.92 -8.72 -1.08
C VAL A 24 -19.00 -9.57 -0.44
N ALA A 25 -19.38 -10.71 -1.04
CA ALA A 25 -20.40 -11.61 -0.51
C ALA A 25 -19.99 -12.22 0.83
N GLU A 26 -18.69 -12.44 1.05
CA GLU A 26 -18.12 -12.92 2.32
C GLU A 26 -17.98 -11.83 3.39
N GLY A 27 -18.30 -10.56 3.07
CA GLY A 27 -18.11 -9.43 3.98
C GLY A 27 -16.63 -9.13 4.28
N ALA A 28 -15.71 -9.55 3.42
CA ALA A 28 -14.28 -9.39 3.63
C ALA A 28 -13.82 -7.93 3.48
N ASP A 29 -12.84 -7.53 4.28
CA ASP A 29 -12.07 -6.31 4.10
C ASP A 29 -10.85 -6.60 3.20
N PHE A 30 -10.66 -5.81 2.15
CA PHE A 30 -9.62 -6.04 1.15
C PHE A 30 -9.21 -4.76 0.42
N SER A 31 -8.02 -4.82 -0.17
CA SER A 31 -7.40 -3.73 -0.94
C SER A 31 -6.97 -4.23 -2.32
N ILE A 32 -6.93 -3.33 -3.31
CA ILE A 32 -6.61 -3.66 -4.71
C ILE A 32 -5.50 -2.77 -5.27
N GLY A 33 -4.63 -3.38 -6.08
CA GLY A 33 -3.70 -2.71 -6.99
C GLY A 33 -2.48 -2.08 -6.32
N LEU A 34 -1.73 -1.31 -7.09
CA LEU A 34 -0.44 -0.73 -6.70
C LEU A 34 -0.51 0.15 -5.44
N GLY A 35 -1.57 0.93 -5.32
CA GLY A 35 -1.85 1.77 -4.16
C GLY A 35 -2.52 1.03 -3.00
N GLN A 36 -2.92 -0.23 -3.18
CA GLN A 36 -3.66 -0.99 -2.17
C GLN A 36 -4.94 -0.27 -1.69
N ILE A 37 -5.78 0.18 -2.65
CA ILE A 37 -7.02 0.91 -2.36
C ILE A 37 -8.03 -0.01 -1.69
N ASN A 38 -8.47 0.34 -0.49
CA ASN A 38 -9.43 -0.45 0.28
C ASN A 38 -10.84 -0.41 -0.35
N ARG A 39 -11.61 -1.51 -0.23
CA ARG A 39 -12.99 -1.67 -0.72
C ARG A 39 -13.96 -0.56 -0.35
N GLN A 40 -13.68 0.21 0.71
CA GLN A 40 -14.51 1.33 1.13
C GLN A 40 -14.31 2.60 0.27
N HIS A 41 -13.27 2.64 -0.57
CA HIS A 41 -12.88 3.82 -1.36
C HIS A 41 -13.14 3.70 -2.87
N PHE A 42 -13.78 2.63 -3.31
CA PHE A 42 -14.21 2.47 -4.70
C PHE A 42 -15.56 1.73 -4.80
N ASP A 43 -16.19 1.82 -5.96
CA ASP A 43 -17.46 1.15 -6.22
C ASP A 43 -17.22 -0.35 -6.49
N VAL A 44 -17.50 -1.19 -5.51
CA VAL A 44 -17.37 -2.65 -5.62
C VAL A 44 -18.36 -3.28 -6.61
N SER A 45 -19.41 -2.57 -7.01
CA SER A 45 -20.36 -3.04 -8.05
C SER A 45 -19.80 -2.87 -9.47
N ARG A 46 -18.80 -2.00 -9.64
CA ARG A 46 -18.06 -1.76 -10.89
C ARG A 46 -16.56 -1.60 -10.59
N PRO A 47 -15.86 -2.69 -10.22
CA PRO A 47 -14.49 -2.64 -9.71
C PRO A 47 -13.42 -2.52 -10.80
N GLU A 48 -13.77 -2.68 -12.08
CA GLU A 48 -12.82 -2.65 -13.21
C GLU A 48 -11.86 -1.44 -13.19
N PRO A 49 -12.32 -0.20 -12.90
CA PRO A 49 -11.42 0.95 -12.88
C PRO A 49 -10.31 0.88 -11.82
N VAL A 50 -10.52 0.20 -10.69
CA VAL A 50 -9.50 0.11 -9.63
C VAL A 50 -8.33 -0.81 -10.01
N PHE A 51 -8.52 -1.67 -11.02
CA PHE A 51 -7.46 -2.52 -11.57
C PHE A 51 -6.61 -1.78 -12.62
N GLU A 52 -7.08 -0.67 -13.18
CA GLU A 52 -6.29 0.14 -14.13
C GLU A 52 -5.18 0.89 -13.36
N PRO A 53 -3.89 0.66 -13.66
CA PRO A 53 -2.77 1.14 -12.85
C PRO A 53 -2.79 2.66 -12.60
N CYS A 54 -3.03 3.48 -13.62
CA CYS A 54 -3.05 4.94 -13.46
C CYS A 54 -4.23 5.40 -12.61
N THR A 55 -5.39 4.77 -12.77
CA THR A 55 -6.59 5.05 -11.98
C THR A 55 -6.40 4.64 -10.53
N ASN A 56 -5.79 3.49 -10.27
CA ASN A 56 -5.44 3.04 -8.93
C ASN A 56 -4.49 4.02 -8.24
N LEU A 57 -3.44 4.47 -8.92
CA LEU A 57 -2.51 5.47 -8.40
C LEU A 57 -3.18 6.84 -8.17
N ARG A 58 -4.08 7.26 -9.05
CA ARG A 58 -4.89 8.48 -8.84
C ARG A 58 -5.79 8.36 -7.60
N MET A 59 -6.40 7.20 -7.37
CA MET A 59 -7.17 6.93 -6.15
C MET A 59 -6.27 6.99 -4.91
N ALA A 60 -5.08 6.39 -4.95
CA ALA A 60 -4.12 6.40 -3.85
C ALA A 60 -3.72 7.83 -3.47
N ALA A 61 -3.35 8.63 -4.47
CA ALA A 61 -2.98 10.03 -4.29
C ALA A 61 -4.12 10.85 -3.66
N ARG A 62 -5.36 10.64 -4.12
CA ARG A 62 -6.55 11.31 -3.56
C ARG A 62 -6.76 10.96 -2.08
N GLU A 63 -6.71 9.69 -1.73
CA GLU A 63 -6.94 9.25 -0.34
C GLU A 63 -5.81 9.74 0.59
N LEU A 64 -4.55 9.66 0.15
CA LEU A 64 -3.42 10.20 0.91
C LEU A 64 -3.54 11.72 1.09
N GLN A 65 -3.94 12.45 0.04
CA GLN A 65 -4.18 13.90 0.12
C GLN A 65 -5.32 14.23 1.08
N ALA A 66 -6.41 13.46 1.07
CA ALA A 66 -7.53 13.65 1.99
C ALA A 66 -7.07 13.48 3.46
N CYS A 67 -6.27 12.45 3.74
CA CYS A 67 -5.64 12.24 5.04
C CYS A 67 -4.73 13.42 5.43
N TYR A 68 -3.89 13.90 4.52
CA TYR A 68 -2.99 15.03 4.77
C TYR A 68 -3.77 16.31 5.08
N VAL A 69 -4.74 16.69 4.25
CA VAL A 69 -5.58 17.87 4.47
C VAL A 69 -6.30 17.80 5.82
N LYS A 70 -6.79 16.62 6.22
CA LYS A 70 -7.43 16.42 7.51
C LYS A 70 -6.47 16.68 8.68
N VAL A 71 -5.26 16.14 8.62
CA VAL A 71 -4.25 16.30 9.68
C VAL A 71 -3.74 17.74 9.75
N ARG A 72 -3.49 18.38 8.60
CA ARG A 72 -2.99 19.76 8.50
C ARG A 72 -3.85 20.80 9.20
N LYS A 73 -5.15 20.54 9.40
CA LYS A 73 -6.04 21.42 10.16
C LYS A 73 -5.63 21.57 11.63
N THR A 74 -4.93 20.58 12.18
CA THR A 74 -4.57 20.50 13.60
C THR A 74 -3.08 20.36 13.84
N ASP A 75 -2.28 20.18 12.79
CA ASP A 75 -0.84 20.00 12.87
C ASP A 75 -0.13 20.97 11.91
N PRO A 76 0.46 22.06 12.42
CA PRO A 76 1.14 23.06 11.60
C PRO A 76 2.49 22.58 11.09
N ASP A 77 3.08 21.54 11.68
CA ASP A 77 4.35 20.96 11.22
C ASP A 77 4.13 20.07 9.99
N VAL A 78 4.88 20.32 8.92
CA VAL A 78 4.64 19.69 7.61
C VAL A 78 5.05 18.22 7.65
N GLN A 79 6.21 17.89 8.20
CA GLN A 79 6.70 16.50 8.24
C GLN A 79 5.85 15.64 9.16
N SER A 80 5.53 16.13 10.37
CA SER A 80 4.60 15.47 11.29
C SER A 80 3.23 15.23 10.63
N ALA A 81 2.72 16.21 9.88
CA ALA A 81 1.46 16.04 9.16
C ALA A 81 1.55 14.99 8.03
N LEU A 82 2.66 14.94 7.29
CA LEU A 82 2.92 13.89 6.28
C LEU A 82 2.99 12.50 6.92
N HIS A 83 3.72 12.34 8.02
CA HIS A 83 3.84 11.07 8.73
C HIS A 83 2.48 10.58 9.28
N LYS A 84 1.70 11.49 9.85
CA LYS A 84 0.32 11.21 10.30
C LYS A 84 -0.63 10.93 9.13
N ALA A 85 -0.42 11.54 7.96
CA ALA A 85 -1.17 11.24 6.75
C ALA A 85 -0.87 9.82 6.24
N ILE A 86 0.40 9.39 6.26
CA ILE A 86 0.81 8.01 5.94
C ILE A 86 0.13 7.02 6.91
N SER A 87 0.14 7.32 8.21
CA SER A 87 -0.55 6.53 9.23
C SER A 87 -2.07 6.45 8.99
N CYS A 88 -2.68 7.57 8.59
CA CYS A 88 -4.09 7.66 8.23
C CYS A 88 -4.41 6.85 6.97
N TYR A 89 -3.59 6.93 5.93
CA TYR A 89 -3.76 6.13 4.71
C TYR A 89 -3.74 4.63 5.01
N TYR A 90 -2.81 4.20 5.87
CA TYR A 90 -2.67 2.80 6.26
C TYR A 90 -3.85 2.26 7.08
N SER A 91 -4.45 3.08 7.94
CA SER A 91 -5.29 2.57 9.04
C SER A 91 -6.51 3.41 9.40
N GLY A 92 -6.82 4.44 8.61
CA GLY A 92 -7.92 5.38 8.83
C GLY A 92 -7.72 6.38 9.98
N ASN A 93 -6.58 6.34 10.70
CA ASN A 93 -6.30 7.22 11.82
C ASN A 93 -4.82 7.65 11.88
N PRO A 94 -4.51 8.84 12.43
CA PRO A 94 -3.15 9.38 12.39
C PRO A 94 -2.17 8.73 13.38
N LYS A 95 -2.56 7.68 14.13
CA LYS A 95 -1.74 7.12 15.23
C LYS A 95 -1.26 5.69 14.97
N ARG A 96 -2.09 4.82 14.41
CA ARG A 96 -1.81 3.37 14.34
C ARG A 96 -0.59 3.03 13.48
N GLY A 97 -0.28 3.79 12.44
CA GLY A 97 0.89 3.59 11.60
C GLY A 97 2.24 3.82 12.28
N PHE A 98 2.25 4.44 13.47
CA PHE A 98 3.47 4.61 14.29
C PHE A 98 3.71 3.44 15.26
N LYS A 99 2.77 2.50 15.38
CA LYS A 99 2.95 1.34 16.26
C LYS A 99 3.86 0.31 15.59
N ALA A 100 4.79 -0.24 16.37
CA ALA A 100 5.61 -1.38 15.99
C ALA A 100 4.75 -2.60 15.63
N GLU A 101 5.19 -3.35 14.62
CA GLU A 101 4.50 -4.53 14.11
C GLU A 101 5.46 -5.72 14.17
N ALA A 102 5.13 -6.73 14.96
CA ALA A 102 6.01 -7.86 15.25
C ALA A 102 6.31 -8.67 13.98
N GLU A 103 5.32 -8.80 13.10
CA GLU A 103 5.42 -9.43 11.79
C GLU A 103 6.38 -8.69 10.83
N PHE A 104 6.75 -7.45 11.14
CA PHE A 104 7.71 -6.64 10.40
C PHE A 104 8.95 -6.30 11.25
N GLY A 105 9.39 -7.25 12.08
CA GLY A 105 10.62 -7.12 12.87
C GLY A 105 10.58 -6.00 13.91
N GLY A 106 9.39 -5.59 14.36
CA GLY A 106 9.22 -4.50 15.31
C GLY A 106 9.25 -3.10 14.69
N SER A 107 9.39 -2.98 13.36
CA SER A 107 9.25 -1.70 12.67
C SER A 107 7.79 -1.26 12.58
N SER A 108 7.54 0.04 12.62
CA SER A 108 6.22 0.62 12.33
C SER A 108 6.03 0.87 10.82
N HIS A 109 4.78 0.92 10.37
CA HIS A 109 4.45 1.22 8.97
C HIS A 109 5.07 2.54 8.50
N VAL A 110 4.94 3.61 9.30
CA VAL A 110 5.52 4.92 8.96
C VAL A 110 7.04 4.81 8.79
N GLN A 111 7.75 4.14 9.71
CA GLN A 111 9.20 3.95 9.58
C GLN A 111 9.58 3.24 8.28
N ARG A 112 8.84 2.20 7.88
CA ARG A 112 9.11 1.48 6.62
C ARG A 112 8.89 2.36 5.39
N VAL A 113 7.89 3.24 5.40
CA VAL A 113 7.67 4.21 4.31
C VAL A 113 8.81 5.23 4.26
N LEU A 114 9.20 5.80 5.40
CA LEU A 114 10.27 6.79 5.47
C LEU A 114 11.64 6.24 5.10
N ALA A 115 11.91 4.94 5.35
CA ALA A 115 13.14 4.29 4.92
C ALA A 115 13.30 4.22 3.39
N ASN A 116 12.20 4.34 2.63
CA ASN A 116 12.22 4.41 1.17
C ASN A 116 12.42 5.84 0.63
N ALA A 117 12.25 6.87 1.47
CA ALA A 117 12.40 8.25 1.03
C ALA A 117 13.88 8.54 0.71
N GLY A 118 14.15 8.95 -0.53
CA GLY A 118 15.51 9.26 -1.01
C GLY A 118 16.38 8.04 -1.32
N THR A 119 15.88 6.82 -1.17
CA THR A 119 16.65 5.58 -1.44
C THR A 119 16.17 4.82 -2.68
N THR A 120 15.08 5.27 -3.29
CA THR A 120 14.55 4.69 -4.53
C THR A 120 14.84 5.59 -5.74
N THR A 121 14.63 5.07 -6.94
CA THR A 121 14.76 5.84 -8.20
C THR A 121 13.73 6.97 -8.31
N VAL A 122 12.67 6.93 -7.50
CA VAL A 122 11.60 7.94 -7.48
C VAL A 122 11.70 8.75 -6.20
N THR A 123 12.07 10.03 -6.34
CA THR A 123 12.13 10.96 -5.22
C THR A 123 10.77 11.63 -4.99
N VAL A 124 10.31 11.64 -3.74
CA VAL A 124 9.17 12.46 -3.29
C VAL A 124 9.73 13.66 -2.52
N PRO A 125 9.84 14.86 -3.13
CA PRO A 125 10.62 15.96 -2.55
C PRO A 125 10.12 16.45 -1.20
N ALA A 126 8.82 16.31 -0.94
CA ALA A 126 8.20 16.79 0.30
C ALA A 126 8.42 15.84 1.49
N LEU A 127 8.77 14.57 1.25
CA LEU A 127 8.91 13.57 2.30
C LEU A 127 10.38 13.40 2.67
N GLU A 128 10.72 13.79 3.89
CA GLU A 128 12.06 13.59 4.42
C GLU A 128 12.25 12.14 4.89
N GLY A 129 13.45 11.59 4.68
CA GLY A 129 13.81 10.29 5.23
C GLY A 129 13.86 10.34 6.75
N GLY A 130 13.45 9.26 7.41
CA GLY A 130 13.63 9.11 8.85
C GLY A 130 15.12 9.10 9.19
N SER A 131 15.51 9.74 10.29
CA SER A 131 16.87 9.64 10.83
C SER A 131 17.23 8.17 11.02
N ALA A 132 18.16 7.68 10.19
CA ALA A 132 18.60 6.31 10.19
C ALA A 132 19.49 6.05 11.42
N GLU A 133 19.03 5.22 12.34
CA GLU A 133 19.93 4.25 12.99
C GLU A 133 20.08 3.11 11.97
N PRO A 134 21.20 3.02 11.22
CA PRO A 134 21.27 2.26 9.96
C PRO A 134 21.30 0.73 10.12
N SER A 135 21.13 0.17 11.33
CA SER A 135 21.61 -1.19 11.62
C SER A 135 20.53 -2.26 11.83
N GLN A 136 19.23 -1.94 11.81
CA GLN A 136 18.21 -2.96 12.17
C GLN A 136 16.97 -3.04 11.26
N LEU A 137 16.82 -2.17 10.26
CA LEU A 137 15.67 -2.25 9.35
C LEU A 137 16.01 -3.16 8.17
N GLN A 138 15.85 -4.48 8.36
CA GLN A 138 15.91 -5.44 7.27
C GLN A 138 14.87 -5.07 6.20
N ARG A 139 15.31 -4.90 4.95
CA ARG A 139 14.40 -4.89 3.80
C ARG A 139 13.64 -6.20 3.79
N ALA A 140 12.33 -6.14 3.58
CA ALA A 140 11.57 -7.33 3.23
C ALA A 140 12.08 -7.84 1.87
N GLN A 141 12.86 -8.91 1.87
CA GLN A 141 13.24 -9.63 0.66
C GLN A 141 12.43 -10.93 0.57
N PRO A 142 11.71 -11.19 -0.53
CA PRO A 142 11.12 -12.51 -0.77
C PRO A 142 12.21 -13.57 -1.00
N PRO A 143 11.93 -14.86 -0.72
CA PRO A 143 12.87 -15.95 -0.99
C PRO A 143 13.24 -16.04 -2.47
N ALA A 144 14.50 -16.39 -2.77
CA ALA A 144 15.01 -16.51 -4.13
C ALA A 144 14.50 -17.79 -4.82
N SER A 145 13.87 -17.65 -5.98
CA SER A 145 13.46 -18.76 -6.88
C SER A 145 14.50 -18.98 -7.98
N THR A 146 14.65 -20.23 -8.45
CA THR A 146 15.63 -20.65 -9.48
C THR A 146 15.12 -20.62 -10.93
N VAL A 147 13.83 -20.32 -11.12
CA VAL A 147 13.21 -20.13 -12.45
C VAL A 147 13.05 -18.63 -12.69
N GLU A 148 13.45 -18.15 -13.88
CA GLU A 148 13.27 -16.75 -14.25
C GLU A 148 11.78 -16.41 -14.35
N PRO A 149 11.26 -15.51 -13.50
CA PRO A 149 9.86 -15.19 -13.51
C PRO A 149 9.50 -14.28 -14.68
N THR A 150 8.36 -14.55 -15.31
CA THR A 150 7.71 -13.61 -16.23
C THR A 150 6.70 -12.75 -15.46
N TYR A 151 6.54 -11.51 -15.88
CA TYR A 151 5.64 -10.55 -15.23
C TYR A 151 4.67 -10.00 -16.26
N GLU A 152 3.40 -9.97 -15.89
CA GLU A 152 2.38 -9.28 -16.67
C GLU A 152 2.63 -7.77 -16.65
N SER A 153 2.28 -7.06 -17.71
CA SER A 153 2.56 -5.63 -17.85
C SER A 153 1.93 -4.73 -16.77
N TRP A 154 0.92 -5.25 -16.05
CA TRP A 154 0.29 -4.57 -14.93
C TRP A 154 1.04 -4.76 -13.59
N ASP A 155 1.92 -5.77 -13.49
CA ASP A 155 2.73 -6.04 -12.29
C ASP A 155 4.02 -5.20 -12.29
N VAL A 156 3.83 -3.89 -12.27
CA VAL A 156 4.91 -2.88 -12.32
C VAL A 156 5.92 -3.06 -11.18
N LEU A 157 5.48 -3.60 -10.05
CA LEU A 157 6.30 -3.83 -8.86
C LEU A 157 6.90 -5.24 -8.79
N ARG A 158 6.63 -6.09 -9.80
CA ARG A 158 7.13 -7.47 -9.87
C ARG A 158 6.78 -8.30 -8.63
N GLN A 159 5.59 -8.10 -8.09
CA GLN A 159 5.12 -8.76 -6.86
C GLN A 159 4.48 -10.13 -7.13
N TYR A 160 4.10 -10.41 -8.37
CA TYR A 160 3.37 -11.61 -8.79
C TYR A 160 4.09 -12.30 -9.95
N PRO A 161 5.30 -12.83 -9.69
CA PRO A 161 6.04 -13.61 -10.67
C PRO A 161 5.25 -14.81 -11.16
N ARG A 162 5.25 -15.04 -12.48
CA ARG A 162 4.79 -16.29 -13.10
C ARG A 162 5.99 -17.18 -13.40
N TYR A 163 5.91 -18.45 -13.01
CA TYR A 163 6.93 -19.48 -13.22
C TYR A 163 6.42 -20.54 -14.18
#